data_AF-A0A561EL07-F1
#
_entry.id   AF-A0A561EL07-F1
#
_cell.length_a   1.000
_cell.length_b   1.000
_cell.length_c   1.000
_cell.angle_alpha   90.00
_cell.angle_beta   90.00
_cell.angle_gamma   90.00
#
_symmetry.space_group_name_H-M   'P 1'
#
loop_
_entity.id
_entity.type
_entity.pdbx_description
1 polymer ?
#
loop_
_entity_poly.entity_id
_entity_poly.type
_entity_poly.pdbx_seq_one_letter_code
_entity_poly.pdbx_strand_id
1 'polypeptide(L)'
;MPHPDTLQDRSAGVPPPALDTDVLVRELEQLHRTRHETFLWGSDDALQRHTLRMGQLEAEYLRRYPYRQVSAGRTRAGARARDAAARAESKPE
;
A
#
# COMPACT_ATOMS: atom_id res chain seq x y z
N MET A 1 -9.41 -27.83 25.76
CA MET A 1 -9.67 -27.13 24.49
C MET A 1 -9.72 -25.64 24.80
N PRO A 2 -8.64 -24.87 24.61
CA PRO A 2 -8.71 -23.42 24.80
C PRO A 2 -9.24 -22.76 23.51
N HIS A 3 -10.12 -21.78 23.70
CA HIS A 3 -10.83 -21.02 22.67
C HIS A 3 -9.86 -20.20 21.80
N PRO A 4 -10.05 -20.12 20.46
CA PRO A 4 -9.24 -19.29 19.59
C PRO A 4 -9.80 -17.86 19.52
N ASP A 5 -9.74 -17.07 20.59
CA ASP A 5 -10.27 -15.68 20.49
C ASP A 5 -9.76 -14.65 21.52
N THR A 6 -8.52 -14.80 22.03
CA THR A 6 -8.01 -13.80 23.01
C THR A 6 -6.51 -13.51 22.92
N LEU A 7 -6.03 -13.29 21.69
CA LEU A 7 -4.87 -12.45 21.44
C LEU A 7 -5.24 -11.46 20.34
N GLN A 8 -6.25 -10.62 20.60
CA GLN A 8 -6.20 -9.27 20.08
C GLN A 8 -4.97 -8.64 20.73
N ASP A 9 -3.84 -8.83 20.04
CA ASP A 9 -2.59 -8.18 20.32
C ASP A 9 -2.90 -6.70 20.54
N ARG A 10 -2.85 -6.24 21.80
CA ARG A 10 -3.10 -4.85 22.16
C ARG A 10 -2.07 -3.90 21.53
N SER A 11 -1.02 -4.44 20.89
CA SER A 11 -0.06 -3.70 20.06
C SER A 11 -0.42 -3.66 18.57
N ALA A 12 -1.41 -4.45 18.10
CA ALA A 12 -1.99 -4.31 16.78
C ALA A 12 -2.98 -3.12 16.81
N GLY A 13 -2.72 -2.07 16.03
CA GLY A 13 -3.58 -0.90 15.94
C GLY A 13 -5.04 -1.23 15.57
N VAL A 14 -5.92 -0.23 15.64
CA VAL A 14 -7.37 -0.36 15.35
C VAL A 14 -7.59 -1.19 14.07
N PRO A 15 -8.51 -2.18 14.06
CA PRO A 15 -8.77 -3.00 12.88
C PRO A 15 -9.11 -2.14 11.66
N PRO A 16 -8.60 -2.47 10.46
CA PRO A 16 -8.82 -1.66 9.26
C PRO A 16 -10.31 -1.34 8.97
N PRO A 17 -11.25 -2.30 9.09
CA PRO A 17 -12.67 -2.01 8.86
C PRO A 17 -13.29 -1.01 9.84
N ALA A 18 -12.68 -0.82 11.02
CA ALA A 18 -13.13 0.12 12.04
C ALA A 18 -12.51 1.52 11.90
N LEU A 19 -11.60 1.73 10.93
CA LEU A 19 -11.02 3.04 10.68
C LEU A 19 -11.93 3.89 9.79
N ASP A 20 -12.06 5.17 10.13
CA ASP A 20 -12.57 6.16 9.18
C ASP A 20 -11.65 6.25 7.96
N THR A 21 -12.22 6.59 6.81
CA THR A 21 -11.48 6.65 5.54
C THR A 21 -10.27 7.58 5.59
N ASP A 22 -10.41 8.77 6.16
CA ASP A 22 -9.31 9.74 6.22
C ASP A 22 -8.19 9.24 7.11
N VAL A 23 -8.54 8.54 8.20
CA VAL A 23 -7.58 7.91 9.11
C VAL A 23 -6.86 6.76 8.41
N LEU A 24 -7.59 5.92 7.65
CA LEU A 24 -7.02 4.84 6.85
C LEU A 24 -5.99 5.36 5.84
N VAL A 25 -6.33 6.41 5.09
CA VAL A 25 -5.43 7.01 4.09
C VAL A 25 -4.19 7.60 4.76
N ARG A 26 -4.36 8.34 5.86
CA ARG A 26 -3.25 8.89 6.62
C ARG A 26 -2.33 7.81 7.21
N GLU A 27 -2.89 6.71 7.71
CA GLU A 27 -2.08 5.59 8.20
C GLU A 27 -1.30 4.91 7.08
N LEU A 28 -1.89 4.72 5.91
CA LEU A 28 -1.20 4.19 4.73
C LEU A 28 -0.02 5.08 4.32
N GLU A 29 -0.23 6.39 4.23
CA GLU A 29 0.83 7.36 3.91
C GLU A 29 1.99 7.27 4.92
N GLN A 30 1.67 7.19 6.21
CA GLN A 30 2.67 7.05 7.26
C GLN A 30 3.47 5.76 7.12
N LEU A 31 2.80 4.62 6.88
CA LEU A 31 3.47 3.34 6.72
C LEU A 31 4.35 3.30 5.48
N HIS A 32 3.88 3.84 4.35
CA HIS A 32 4.68 3.93 3.13
C HIS A 32 5.93 4.78 3.34
N ARG A 33 5.83 5.89 4.09
CA ARG A 33 6.97 6.77 4.40
C ARG A 33 8.10 6.06 5.14
N THR A 34 7.78 5.25 6.14
CA THR A 34 8.80 4.59 7.00
C THR A 34 9.16 3.19 6.51
N ARG A 35 8.61 2.73 5.38
CA ARG A 35 8.74 1.35 4.90
C ARG A 35 10.18 0.94 4.65
N HIS A 36 10.92 1.80 3.97
CA HIS A 36 12.28 1.50 3.54
C HIS A 36 13.25 1.53 4.73
N GLU A 37 13.09 2.47 5.65
CA GLU A 37 13.86 2.52 6.90
C GLU A 37 13.60 1.28 7.75
N THR A 38 12.34 0.87 7.89
CA THR A 38 11.96 -0.36 8.62
C THR A 38 12.55 -1.61 7.94
N PHE A 39 12.66 -1.61 6.62
CA PHE A 39 13.25 -2.71 5.86
C PHE A 39 14.77 -2.83 6.06
N LEU A 40 15.49 -1.70 6.06
CA LEU A 40 16.96 -1.72 6.19
C LEU A 40 17.43 -1.86 7.64
N TRP A 41 16.72 -1.21 8.57
CA TRP A 41 17.22 -0.98 9.94
C TRP A 41 16.29 -1.50 11.03
N GLY A 42 15.09 -1.97 10.67
CA GLY A 42 14.17 -2.60 11.62
C GLY A 42 14.61 -4.00 12.01
N SER A 43 14.16 -4.47 13.18
CA SER A 43 14.24 -5.89 13.51
C SER A 43 13.33 -6.72 12.60
N ASP A 44 13.60 -8.01 12.48
CA ASP A 44 12.75 -8.93 11.71
C ASP A 44 11.27 -8.87 12.15
N ASP A 45 11.05 -8.76 13.45
CA ASP A 45 9.73 -8.66 14.06
C ASP A 45 9.04 -7.31 13.76
N ALA A 46 9.80 -6.22 13.72
CA ALA A 46 9.29 -4.91 13.28
C ALA A 46 8.92 -4.94 11.78
N LEU A 47 9.78 -5.52 10.95
CA LEU A 47 9.54 -5.71 9.52
C LEU A 47 8.29 -6.55 9.27
N GLN A 48 8.14 -7.67 9.97
CA GLN A 48 6.98 -8.56 9.84
C GLN A 48 5.68 -7.84 10.20
N ARG A 49 5.63 -7.17 11.36
CA ARG A 49 4.43 -6.40 11.77
C ARG A 49 4.11 -5.30 10.77
N HIS A 50 5.12 -4.59 10.28
CA HIS A 50 4.95 -3.51 9.32
C HIS A 50 4.38 -4.03 7.98
N THR A 51 4.90 -5.16 7.47
CA THR A 51 4.37 -5.82 6.27
C THR A 51 2.93 -6.29 6.46
N LEU A 52 2.61 -6.91 7.61
CA LEU A 52 1.25 -7.36 7.91
C LEU A 52 0.27 -6.19 7.97
N ARG A 53 0.61 -5.14 8.73
CA ARG A 53 -0.25 -3.96 8.87
C ARG A 53 -0.46 -3.24 7.55
N MET A 54 0.60 -3.07 6.75
CA MET A 54 0.51 -2.45 5.43
C MET A 54 -0.46 -3.22 4.52
N GLY A 55 -0.32 -4.54 4.43
CA GLY A 55 -1.21 -5.37 3.62
C GLY A 55 -2.68 -5.32 4.08
N GLN A 56 -2.91 -5.29 5.40
CA GLN A 56 -4.26 -5.16 5.97
C GLN A 56 -4.93 -3.83 5.60
N LEU A 57 -4.21 -2.72 5.71
CA LEU A 57 -4.75 -1.39 5.35
C LEU A 57 -4.96 -1.26 3.84
N GLU A 58 -4.04 -1.78 3.03
CA GLU A 58 -4.17 -1.76 1.56
C GLU A 58 -5.36 -2.59 1.09
N ALA A 59 -5.56 -3.78 1.66
CA ALA A 59 -6.71 -4.62 1.36
C ALA A 59 -8.04 -3.91 1.68
N GLU A 60 -8.11 -3.23 2.83
CA GLU A 60 -9.29 -2.45 3.20
C GLU A 60 -9.53 -1.26 2.26
N TYR A 61 -8.48 -0.54 1.88
CA TYR A 61 -8.59 0.55 0.90
C TYR A 61 -9.13 0.03 -0.44
N LEU A 62 -8.59 -1.08 -0.95
CA LEU A 62 -9.06 -1.68 -2.20
C LEU A 62 -10.50 -2.18 -2.11
N ARG A 63 -10.91 -2.69 -0.95
CA ARG A 63 -12.30 -3.11 -0.68
C ARG A 63 -13.26 -1.92 -0.72
N ARG A 64 -12.87 -0.77 -0.17
CA ARG A 64 -13.68 0.48 -0.20
C ARG A 64 -13.71 1.13 -1.59
N TYR A 65 -12.61 1.01 -2.34
CA TYR A 65 -12.42 1.68 -3.64
C TYR A 65 -12.13 0.69 -4.78
N PRO A 66 -13.08 -0.20 -5.13
CA PRO A 66 -12.87 -1.19 -6.20
C PRO A 66 -12.64 -0.54 -7.57
N TYR A 67 -13.19 0.66 -7.80
CA TYR A 67 -13.07 1.42 -9.04
C TYR A 67 -12.11 2.62 -8.92
N ARG A 68 -11.10 2.54 -8.05
CA ARG A 68 -10.11 3.62 -7.87
C ARG A 68 -9.49 4.03 -9.22
N GLN A 69 -9.21 5.32 -9.36
CA GLN A 69 -8.54 5.83 -10.55
C GLN A 69 -7.10 5.29 -10.63
N VAL A 70 -6.72 4.78 -11.80
CA VAL A 70 -5.36 4.33 -12.11
C VAL A 70 -4.79 5.29 -13.13
N SER A 71 -3.70 5.98 -12.78
CA SER A 71 -3.00 6.84 -13.73
C SER A 71 -2.44 6.00 -14.88
N ALA A 72 -2.74 6.39 -16.12
CA ALA A 72 -2.27 5.69 -17.31
C ALA A 72 -0.75 5.47 -17.30
N GLY A 73 0.03 6.46 -16.83
CA GLY A 73 1.49 6.37 -16.71
C GLY A 73 2.00 5.36 -15.68
N ARG A 74 1.13 4.85 -14.79
CA ARG A 74 1.42 3.76 -13.85
C ARG A 74 1.01 2.39 -14.39
N THR A 75 0.54 2.32 -15.64
CA THR A 75 0.23 1.07 -16.35
C THR A 75 1.34 0.73 -17.36
N ARG A 76 1.51 -0.56 -17.67
CA ARG A 76 2.42 -0.99 -18.74
C ARG A 76 2.02 -0.44 -20.10
N ALA A 77 0.70 -0.39 -20.39
CA ALA A 77 0.18 0.13 -21.64
C ALA A 77 0.50 1.62 -21.79
N GLY A 78 0.22 2.42 -20.76
CA GLY A 78 0.55 3.85 -20.78
C GLY A 78 2.06 4.11 -20.81
N ALA A 79 2.89 3.32 -20.13
CA ALA A 79 4.35 3.43 -20.25
C ALA A 79 4.81 3.22 -21.71
N ARG A 80 4.34 2.17 -22.37
CA ARG A 80 4.65 1.90 -23.78
C ARG A 80 4.14 3.00 -24.72
N ALA A 81 2.95 3.55 -24.47
CA ALA A 81 2.40 4.63 -25.27
C ALA A 81 3.26 5.90 -25.17
N ARG A 82 3.76 6.24 -23.97
CA ARG A 82 4.69 7.36 -23.79
C ARG A 82 6.01 7.12 -24.52
N ASP A 83 6.58 5.92 -24.43
CA ASP A 83 7.84 5.59 -25.11
C ASP A 83 7.70 5.67 -26.64
N ALA A 84 6.55 5.21 -27.18
CA ALA A 84 6.24 5.32 -28.60
C ALA A 84 6.09 6.79 -29.04
N ALA A 85 5.39 7.61 -28.24
CA ALA A 85 5.25 9.04 -28.50
C ALA A 85 6.60 9.76 -28.47
N ALA A 86 7.45 9.48 -27.48
CA ALA A 86 8.79 10.07 -27.39
C ALA A 86 9.67 9.68 -28.59
N ARG A 87 9.57 8.44 -29.09
CA ARG A 87 10.28 8.00 -30.30
C ARG A 87 9.80 8.73 -31.56
N ALA A 88 8.48 8.91 -31.71
CA ALA A 88 7.91 9.63 -32.84
C ALA A 88 8.38 11.08 -32.89
N GLU A 89 8.42 11.75 -31.74
CA GLU A 89 8.92 13.14 -31.60
C GLU A 89 10.42 13.25 -31.90
N SER A 90 11.23 12.23 -31.57
CA SER A 90 12.69 12.26 -31.73
C SER A 90 13.20 12.02 -33.15
N LYS A 91 12.31 11.73 -34.11
CA LYS A 91 12.69 11.51 -35.51
C LYS A 91 12.54 12.84 -36.26
N PRO A 92 13.63 13.60 -36.52
CA PRO A 92 13.55 14.70 -37.48
C PRO A 92 13.29 14.12 -38.88
N GLU A 93 12.49 14.82 -39.69
CA GLU A 93 12.31 14.52 -41.12
C GLU A 93 13.63 14.42 -41.88
#